data_AF-A0A7I7TC95-F1
#
_entry.id   AF-A0A7I7TC95-F1
#
_cell.length_a   1.000
_cell.length_b   1.000
_cell.length_c   1.000
_cell.angle_alpha   90.00
_cell.angle_beta   90.00
_cell.angle_gamma   90.00
#
_symmetry.space_group_name_H-M   'P 1'
#
loop_
_entity.id
_entity.type
_entity.pdbx_description
1 polymer ?
#
loop_
_entity_poly.entity_id
_entity_poly.type
_entity_poly.pdbx_seq_one_letter_code
_entity_poly.pdbx_strand_id
1 'polypeptide(L)' 'MTVTVTLLDGECEEYMRFGDSYVKHNDGSLDVVRRGEKKPHRYESGQWTQVVGDEKAWKKPRLWG' A
#
# COMPACT_ATOMS: atom_id res chain seq x y z
N MET A 1 7.21 -10.25 0.89
CA MET A 1 7.39 -9.85 -0.52
C MET A 1 7.94 -8.42 -0.57
N THR A 2 8.37 -7.92 -1.73
CA THR A 2 8.66 -6.48 -1.97
C THR A 2 7.37 -5.79 -2.39
N VAL A 3 7.15 -4.54 -1.97
CA VAL A 3 6.04 -3.72 -2.48
C VAL A 3 6.56 -2.83 -3.60
N THR A 4 5.90 -2.84 -4.75
CA THR A 4 6.22 -1.98 -5.91
C THR A 4 4.99 -1.17 -6.26
N VAL A 5 5.13 0.15 -6.25
CA VAL A 5 4.07 1.10 -6.61
C VAL A 5 4.40 1.71 -7.97
N THR A 6 3.49 1.62 -8.92
CA THR A 6 3.57 2.33 -10.20
C THR A 6 2.84 3.67 -10.06
N LEU A 7 3.58 4.75 -10.29
CA LEU A 7 3.08 6.12 -10.27
C LEU A 7 2.27 6.44 -11.53
N LEU A 8 1.63 7.61 -11.56
CA LEU A 8 0.81 8.04 -12.70
C LEU A 8 1.62 8.25 -13.98
N ASP A 9 2.86 8.73 -13.85
CA ASP A 9 3.80 8.92 -14.95
C ASP A 9 4.44 7.60 -15.45
N GLY A 10 4.12 6.49 -14.81
CA GLY A 10 4.69 5.17 -15.12
C GLY A 10 5.99 4.87 -14.39
N GLU A 11 6.52 5.79 -13.57
CA GLU A 11 7.65 5.49 -12.70
C GLU A 11 7.26 4.44 -11.66
N CYS A 12 8.24 3.64 -11.22
CA CYS A 12 8.02 2.59 -10.24
C CYS A 12 8.84 2.87 -8.99
N GLU A 13 8.17 2.94 -7.85
CA GLU A 13 8.79 3.05 -6.53
C GLU A 13 8.78 1.70 -5.82
N GLU A 14 9.97 1.22 -5.47
CA GLU A 14 10.17 -0.09 -4.86
C GLU A 14 10.52 0.00 -3.37
N TYR A 15 9.79 -0.79 -2.58
CA TYR A 15 9.91 -0.91 -1.13
C TYR A 15 10.48 -2.29 -0.80
N MET A 16 11.80 -2.39 -0.90
CA MET A 16 12.56 -3.65 -0.88
C MET A 16 12.73 -4.28 0.52
N ARG A 17 12.04 -3.80 1.56
CA ARG A 17 12.17 -4.38 2.91
C ARG A 17 11.18 -5.51 3.12
N PHE A 18 11.69 -6.62 3.64
CA PHE A 18 10.86 -7.75 4.02
C PHE A 18 9.87 -7.35 5.12
N GLY A 19 8.57 -7.56 4.84
CA GLY A 19 7.47 -7.23 5.74
C GLY A 19 6.86 -5.86 5.49
N ASP A 20 7.32 -5.14 4.47
CA ASP A 20 6.57 -4.00 3.93
C ASP A 20 5.26 -4.50 3.33
N SER A 21 4.21 -3.72 3.49
CA SER A 21 2.88 -4.04 3.01
C SER A 21 2.16 -2.78 2.57
N TYR A 22 1.11 -2.90 1.77
CA TYR A 22 0.31 -1.76 1.35
C TYR A 22 -1.15 -1.90 1.79
N VAL A 23 -1.84 -0.76 1.88
CA VAL A 23 -3.28 -0.65 2.15
C VAL A 23 -3.89 0.23 1.07
N LYS A 24 -4.83 -0.31 0.31
CA LYS A 24 -5.69 0.47 -0.58
C LYS A 24 -6.85 1.02 0.21
N HIS A 25 -7.09 2.31 0.10
CA HIS A 25 -8.21 2.98 0.74
C HIS A 25 -9.35 3.20 -0.25
N ASN A 26 -10.58 3.27 0.27
CA ASN A 26 -11.78 3.49 -0.55
C ASN A 26 -11.84 4.90 -1.17
N ASP A 27 -11.06 5.85 -0.63
CA ASP A 27 -10.89 7.21 -1.19
C ASP A 27 -9.94 7.23 -2.41
N GLY A 28 -9.36 6.07 -2.78
CA GLY A 28 -8.40 5.93 -3.86
C GLY A 28 -6.95 6.21 -3.45
N SER A 29 -6.69 6.55 -2.18
CA SER A 29 -5.34 6.67 -1.66
C SER A 29 -4.72 5.29 -1.40
N LEU A 30 -3.39 5.26 -1.36
CA LEU A 30 -2.58 4.07 -1.08
C LEU A 30 -1.59 4.40 0.03
N ASP A 31 -1.60 3.59 1.08
CA ASP A 31 -0.59 3.68 2.14
C ASP A 31 0.36 2.49 2.05
N VAL A 32 1.65 2.74 1.94
CA VAL A 32 2.70 1.73 2.10
C VAL A 32 3.20 1.77 3.53
N VAL A 33 2.95 0.69 4.26
CA VAL A 33 3.39 0.48 5.64
C VAL A 33 4.77 -0.18 5.62
N ARG A 34 5.80 0.63 5.86
CA ARG A 34 7.18 0.16 5.98
C ARG A 34 7.47 -0.44 7.35
N ARG A 35 8.09 -1.61 7.39
CA ARG A 35 8.45 -2.27 8.65
C ARG A 35 9.52 -1.48 9.39
N GLY A 36 9.19 -1.04 10.60
CA GLY A 36 10.09 -0.25 11.46
C GLY A 36 9.89 1.26 11.34
N GLU A 37 9.00 1.71 10.45
CA GLU A 37 8.65 3.12 10.37
C GLU A 37 7.37 3.44 11.14
N LYS A 38 7.35 4.63 11.74
CA LYS A 38 6.20 5.08 12.56
C LYS A 38 5.03 5.57 11.71
N LYS A 39 5.28 5.98 10.47
CA LYS A 39 4.26 6.52 9.57
C LYS A 39 4.30 5.78 8.24
N PRO A 40 3.14 5.42 7.68
CA PRO A 40 3.08 4.92 6.32
C PRO A 40 3.49 6.01 5.33
N HIS A 41 3.98 5.58 4.17
CA HIS A 41 4.14 6.44 3.01
C HIS A 41 2.80 6.48 2.26
N ARG A 42 2.21 7.67 2.12
CA ARG A 42 0.88 7.85 1.52
C ARG A 42 0.99 8.41 0.11
N TYR A 43 0.28 7.79 -0.81
CA TYR A 43 -0.01 8.29 -2.14
C TYR A 43 -1.48 8.67 -2.22
N GLU A 44 -1.76 9.90 -2.60
CA GLU A 44 -3.12 10.35 -2.86
C GLU A 44 -3.69 9.73 -4.14
N SER A 45 -5.01 9.80 -4.26
CA SER A 45 -5.70 9.39 -5.49
C SER A 45 -5.13 10.15 -6.69
N GLY A 46 -4.75 9.40 -7.72
CA GLY A 46 -4.12 9.95 -8.92
C GLY A 46 -2.60 10.12 -8.84
N GLN A 47 -1.94 9.86 -7.70
CA GLN A 47 -0.47 9.78 -7.65
C GLN A 47 0.06 8.41 -8.07
N TRP A 48 -0.78 7.38 -8.02
CA TRP A 48 -0.42 6.00 -8.33
C TRP A 48 -1.49 5.33 -9.21
N THR A 49 -1.09 4.29 -9.92
CA THR A 49 -1.94 3.55 -10.88
C THR A 49 -2.01 2.07 -10.55
N GLN A 50 -0.89 1.46 -10.15
CA GLN A 50 -0.81 0.06 -9.81
C GLN A 50 0.05 -0.13 -8.56
N VAL A 51 -0.24 -1.19 -7.80
CA VAL A 51 0.63 -1.65 -6.73
C VAL A 51 0.66 -3.17 -6.73
N VAL A 52 1.86 -3.72 -6.54
CA VAL A 52 2.14 -5.14 -6.45
C VAL A 52 2.87 -5.40 -5.14
N GLY A 53 2.52 -6.47 -4.42
CA GLY A 53 3.17 -6.84 -3.17
C GLY A 53 2.20 -7.38 -2.13
N ASP A 54 2.59 -7.32 -0.86
CA ASP A 54 1.79 -7.80 0.25
C ASP A 54 0.70 -6.78 0.61
N GLU A 55 -0.55 -7.07 0.28
CA GLU A 55 -1.68 -6.27 0.74
C GLU A 55 -1.99 -6.59 2.20
N LYS A 56 -1.96 -5.58 3.06
CA LYS A 56 -2.39 -5.71 4.46
C LYS A 56 -3.91 -5.79 4.46
N ALA A 57 -4.43 -7.02 4.39
CA ALA A 57 -5.85 -7.28 4.43
C ALA A 57 -6.47 -6.64 5.68
N TRP A 58 -7.26 -5.57 5.49
CA TRP A 58 -8.19 -5.15 6.52
C TRP A 58 -9.19 -6.28 6.63
N LYS A 59 -9.05 -7.14 7.65
CA LYS A 59 -10.10 -8.09 7.99
C LYS A 59 -11.35 -7.23 8.19
N LYS A 60 -12.31 -7.28 7.25
CA LYS A 60 -13.65 -6.77 7.47
C LYS A 60 -14.06 -7.32 8.86
N PRO A 61 -14.54 -6.48 9.79
CA PRO A 61 -15.02 -7.00 11.06
C PRO A 61 -16.06 -8.05 10.70
N ARG A 62 -15.78 -9.32 11.02
CA ARG A 62 -16.78 -10.36 10.92
C ARG A 62 -17.80 -9.97 11.97
N LEU A 63 -18.88 -9.32 11.54
CA LEU A 63 -20.11 -9.20 12.31
C LEU A 63 -20.60 -10.63 12.53
N TRP A 64 -20.15 -11.25 13.61
CA TRP A 64 -20.79 -12.43 14.17
C TRP A 64 -22.06 -11.93 14.84
N GLY A 65 -23.21 -12.31 14.27
CA GLY A 65 -24.51 -12.27 14.94
C GLY A 65 -24.66 -13.42 15.92
#